data_AF-A0A3B1CEB9-F1
#
_entry.id   AF-A0A3B1CEB9-F1
#
_cell.length_a   1.000
_cell.length_b   1.000
_cell.length_c   1.000
_cell.angle_alpha   90.00
_cell.angle_beta   90.00
_cell.angle_gamma   90.00
#
_symmetry.space_group_name_H-M   'P 1'
#
loop_
_entity.id
_entity.type
_entity.pdbx_description
1 polymer ?
#
loop_
_entity_poly.entity_id
_entity_poly.type
_entity_poly.pdbx_seq_one_letter_code
_entity_poly.pdbx_strand_id
1 'polypeptide(L)'
;MEKKRVFILPGEIAVSRKPAIIATLLGSCVAVCLYNERSGIGGMNHFMLPEGGNDKLAGKYGDISTNKLIDTMLKLDPKLFNLQAKIFGGASVVGHLSSGMDIGKRNITMALKILNERKIKIVQRKTGGNVGMKIFFDNTTGEVEKKDIQKSDLTLKLEEKKKNLAGRKIRTLIVDDSPTVRGILRKALSLDPEIEVIDEAEDAYEARSKILELNPDVVTLDIIMPKLDGVSFLKKLMIYHPLPVIIVSSVAQKGSKMRLRAHDIGAVDILDKEDLKLYQGLETVRKVLSAKIKMAATSIVKKRKVEDIGHI
;
A
#
# COMPACT_ATOMS: atom_id res chain seq x y z
N MET A 1 33.99 -21.01 -15.48
CA MET A 1 32.77 -21.36 -16.24
C MET A 1 31.67 -20.39 -15.88
N GLU A 2 30.98 -19.83 -16.86
CA GLU A 2 29.83 -18.94 -16.66
C GLU A 2 28.63 -19.74 -16.11
N LYS A 3 28.10 -19.35 -14.95
CA LYS A 3 26.95 -20.04 -14.31
C LYS A 3 25.66 -19.62 -15.01
N LYS A 4 24.82 -20.60 -15.38
CA LYS A 4 23.51 -20.34 -15.98
C LYS A 4 22.62 -19.57 -15.00
N ARG A 5 22.03 -18.47 -15.44
CA ARG A 5 21.04 -17.72 -14.66
C ARG A 5 19.65 -18.32 -14.86
N VAL A 6 18.96 -18.61 -13.76
CA VAL A 6 17.58 -19.12 -13.75
C VAL A 6 16.75 -18.13 -12.94
N PHE A 7 15.79 -17.45 -13.57
CA PHE A 7 14.88 -16.57 -12.86
C PHE A 7 13.61 -17.34 -12.51
N ILE A 8 13.24 -17.38 -11.23
CA ILE A 8 12.02 -18.04 -10.75
C ILE A 8 10.93 -17.03 -10.41
N LEU A 9 9.70 -17.33 -10.83
CA LEU A 9 8.49 -16.56 -10.57
C LEU A 9 7.82 -16.98 -9.26
N PRO A 10 6.88 -16.17 -8.73
CA PRO A 10 6.10 -16.55 -7.57
C PRO A 10 5.35 -17.87 -7.79
N GLY A 11 5.55 -18.81 -6.89
CA GLY A 11 5.00 -20.17 -6.98
C GLY A 11 5.99 -21.20 -7.54
N GLU A 12 7.16 -20.80 -8.01
CA GLU A 12 8.14 -21.70 -8.60
C GLU A 12 9.22 -22.14 -7.61
N ILE A 13 9.80 -23.31 -7.90
CA ILE A 13 10.90 -23.91 -7.17
C ILE A 13 11.95 -24.30 -8.20
N ALA A 14 13.21 -23.93 -7.96
CA ALA A 14 14.33 -24.38 -8.76
C ALA A 14 15.34 -25.11 -7.87
N VAL A 15 15.75 -26.30 -8.30
CA VAL A 15 16.83 -27.08 -7.69
C VAL A 15 17.75 -27.54 -8.82
N SER A 16 19.06 -27.40 -8.62
CA SER A 16 20.03 -27.80 -9.64
C SER A 16 21.25 -28.44 -9.00
N ARG A 17 21.75 -29.52 -9.64
CA ARG A 17 23.08 -30.10 -9.37
C ARG A 17 24.19 -29.43 -10.20
N LYS A 18 23.83 -28.73 -11.28
CA LYS A 18 24.79 -27.98 -12.10
C LYS A 18 24.96 -26.57 -11.54
N PRO A 19 26.14 -25.95 -11.67
CA PRO A 19 26.35 -24.56 -11.26
C PRO A 19 25.38 -23.59 -11.93
N ALA A 20 24.61 -22.87 -11.11
CA ALA A 20 23.58 -21.94 -11.55
C ALA A 20 23.39 -20.79 -10.53
N ILE A 21 22.96 -19.64 -11.05
CA ILE A 21 22.48 -18.53 -10.23
C ILE A 21 20.97 -18.51 -10.31
N ILE A 22 20.29 -18.81 -9.21
CA ILE A 22 18.83 -18.74 -9.11
C ILE A 22 18.44 -17.35 -8.62
N ALA A 23 17.68 -16.61 -9.42
CA ALA A 23 17.32 -15.23 -9.14
C ALA A 23 15.81 -15.06 -8.99
N THR A 24 15.38 -14.13 -8.14
CA THR A 24 13.97 -13.75 -8.03
C THR A 24 13.79 -12.33 -7.47
N LEU A 25 12.56 -11.82 -7.51
CA LEU A 25 12.16 -10.51 -7.01
C LEU A 25 11.16 -10.69 -5.85
N LEU A 26 11.42 -10.05 -4.72
CA LEU A 26 10.67 -10.25 -3.48
C LEU A 26 10.09 -8.93 -2.97
N GLY A 27 8.77 -8.89 -2.80
CA GLY A 27 8.05 -7.89 -2.00
C GLY A 27 7.59 -8.52 -0.68
N SER A 28 6.28 -8.69 -0.49
CA SER A 28 5.69 -9.42 0.64
C SER A 28 5.89 -10.94 0.58
N CYS A 29 6.26 -11.47 -0.59
CA CYS A 29 6.64 -12.87 -0.78
C CYS A 29 7.95 -13.21 -0.06
N VAL A 30 8.17 -14.50 0.18
CA VAL A 30 9.39 -15.01 0.81
C VAL A 30 10.05 -16.05 -0.09
N ALA A 31 11.38 -16.03 -0.13
CA ALA A 31 12.19 -17.08 -0.71
C ALA A 31 13.00 -17.77 0.38
N VAL A 32 12.98 -19.10 0.34
CA VAL A 32 13.87 -19.97 1.11
C VAL A 32 14.90 -20.53 0.15
N CYS A 33 16.16 -20.22 0.41
CA CYS A 33 17.31 -20.82 -0.26
C CYS A 33 17.85 -21.94 0.64
N LEU A 34 17.99 -23.13 0.09
CA LEU A 34 18.62 -24.26 0.76
C LEU A 34 19.90 -24.63 0.03
N TYR A 35 20.96 -24.91 0.78
CA TYR A 35 22.20 -25.41 0.20
C TYR A 35 22.84 -26.44 1.11
N ASN A 36 23.63 -27.32 0.51
CA ASN A 36 24.52 -28.21 1.22
C ASN A 36 25.96 -27.96 0.80
N GLU A 37 26.79 -27.63 1.77
CA GLU A 37 28.19 -27.28 1.56
C GLU A 37 29.02 -28.45 1.03
N ARG A 38 28.68 -29.69 1.42
CA ARG A 38 29.44 -30.88 1.05
C ARG A 38 29.17 -31.32 -0.38
N SER A 39 27.90 -31.36 -0.79
CA SER A 39 27.52 -31.81 -2.13
C SER A 39 27.48 -30.68 -3.16
N GLY A 40 27.53 -29.41 -2.74
CA GLY A 40 27.43 -28.26 -3.64
C GLY A 40 26.09 -28.20 -4.36
N ILE A 41 25.03 -28.76 -3.77
CA ILE A 41 23.68 -28.77 -4.30
C ILE A 41 22.86 -27.73 -3.55
N GLY A 42 22.14 -26.91 -4.30
CA GLY A 42 21.28 -25.88 -3.77
C GLY A 42 19.98 -25.76 -4.55
N GLY A 43 18.99 -25.22 -3.86
CA GLY A 43 17.70 -24.90 -4.44
C GLY A 43 17.06 -23.69 -3.77
N MET A 44 16.12 -23.08 -4.47
CA MET A 44 15.40 -21.92 -3.99
C MET A 44 13.93 -22.03 -4.38
N ASN A 45 13.04 -21.64 -3.46
CA ASN A 45 11.64 -21.43 -3.76
C ASN A 45 11.28 -19.94 -3.74
N HIS A 46 10.09 -19.63 -4.23
CA HIS A 46 9.44 -18.34 -4.03
C HIS A 46 7.96 -18.60 -3.76
N PHE A 47 7.47 -18.29 -2.55
CA PHE A 47 6.06 -18.42 -2.20
C PHE A 47 5.43 -17.09 -1.79
N MET A 48 4.12 -16.96 -2.01
CA MET A 48 3.37 -15.71 -1.84
C MET A 48 2.47 -15.70 -0.60
N LEU A 49 1.99 -16.87 -0.18
CA LEU A 49 1.01 -17.04 0.88
C LEU A 49 1.53 -18.05 1.92
N PRO A 50 1.10 -17.97 3.19
CA PRO A 50 1.66 -18.82 4.24
C PRO A 50 1.15 -20.28 4.13
N GLU A 51 -0.16 -20.50 4.06
CA GLU A 51 -0.79 -21.84 4.12
C GLU A 51 -1.76 -22.03 2.97
N GLY A 52 -1.76 -23.23 2.37
CA GLY A 52 -2.57 -23.58 1.19
C GLY A 52 -3.78 -24.47 1.44
N GLY A 53 -3.87 -25.12 2.59
CA GLY A 53 -4.92 -26.11 2.86
C GLY A 53 -4.98 -27.20 1.78
N ASN A 54 -6.16 -27.39 1.16
CA ASN A 54 -6.39 -28.38 0.10
C ASN A 54 -6.17 -27.83 -1.33
N ASP A 55 -5.60 -26.63 -1.49
CA ASP A 55 -5.38 -26.04 -2.81
C ASP A 55 -4.33 -26.83 -3.63
N LYS A 56 -4.66 -27.12 -4.89
CA LYS A 56 -3.82 -27.85 -5.83
C LYS A 56 -2.66 -27.01 -6.40
N LEU A 57 -2.68 -25.68 -6.23
CA LEU A 57 -1.59 -24.77 -6.64
C LEU A 57 -0.47 -24.69 -5.59
N ALA A 58 0.10 -25.86 -5.29
CA ALA A 58 1.08 -26.15 -4.23
C ALA A 58 2.25 -25.16 -4.10
N GLY A 59 2.79 -24.63 -5.20
CA GLY A 59 4.02 -23.84 -5.16
C GLY A 59 3.86 -22.44 -4.54
N LYS A 60 2.64 -21.89 -4.50
CA LYS A 60 2.35 -20.52 -4.03
C LYS A 60 2.34 -20.38 -2.51
N TYR A 61 2.21 -21.49 -1.79
CA TYR A 61 2.03 -21.53 -0.34
C TYR A 61 3.31 -21.99 0.37
N GLY A 62 3.68 -21.33 1.47
CA GLY A 62 4.94 -21.54 2.17
C GLY A 62 5.07 -22.93 2.78
N ASP A 63 3.99 -23.42 3.40
CA ASP A 63 3.84 -24.78 3.92
C ASP A 63 4.17 -25.84 2.86
N ILE A 64 3.57 -25.73 1.68
CA ILE A 64 3.73 -26.73 0.62
C ILE A 64 5.06 -26.53 -0.14
N SER A 65 5.37 -25.28 -0.52
CA SER A 65 6.53 -24.95 -1.34
C SER A 65 7.86 -25.22 -0.64
N THR A 66 7.96 -24.90 0.66
CA THR A 66 9.20 -25.12 1.43
C THR A 66 9.41 -26.61 1.70
N ASN A 67 8.37 -27.35 2.06
CA ASN A 67 8.47 -28.80 2.21
C ASN A 67 8.85 -29.47 0.89
N LYS A 68 8.21 -29.08 -0.22
CA LYS A 68 8.54 -29.62 -1.55
C LYS A 68 9.99 -29.33 -1.95
N LEU A 69 10.52 -28.14 -1.67
CA LEU A 69 11.93 -27.82 -1.89
C LEU A 69 12.85 -28.75 -1.09
N ILE A 70 12.59 -28.92 0.20
CA ILE A 70 13.37 -29.81 1.08
C ILE A 70 13.32 -31.25 0.55
N ASP A 71 12.12 -31.77 0.30
CA ASP A 71 11.93 -33.15 -0.15
C ASP A 71 12.58 -33.39 -1.53
N THR A 72 12.53 -32.41 -2.45
CA THR A 72 13.23 -32.48 -3.74
C THR A 72 14.74 -32.52 -3.55
N MET A 73 15.31 -31.71 -2.65
CA MET A 73 16.74 -31.76 -2.35
C MET A 73 17.15 -33.11 -1.72
N LEU A 74 16.40 -33.60 -0.73
CA LEU A 74 16.65 -34.90 -0.09
C LEU A 74 16.54 -36.08 -1.07
N LYS A 75 15.63 -36.02 -2.05
CA LYS A 75 15.56 -37.03 -3.12
C LYS A 75 16.78 -37.01 -4.03
N LEU A 76 17.35 -35.82 -4.28
CA LEU A 76 18.56 -35.69 -5.08
C LEU A 76 19.80 -36.13 -4.31
N ASP A 77 19.85 -35.96 -3.01
CA ASP A 77 20.96 -36.45 -2.19
C ASP A 77 20.43 -36.90 -0.82
N PRO A 78 20.16 -38.20 -0.65
CA PRO A 78 19.66 -38.74 0.62
C PRO A 78 20.65 -38.59 1.78
N LYS A 79 21.93 -38.26 1.51
CA LYS A 79 22.98 -38.05 2.52
C LYS A 79 23.10 -36.59 2.96
N LEU A 80 22.07 -35.76 2.70
CA LEU A 80 21.96 -34.36 3.10
C LEU A 80 21.76 -34.17 4.62
N PHE A 81 22.68 -34.69 5.41
CA PHE A 81 22.91 -34.25 6.78
C PHE A 81 23.61 -32.89 6.67
N ASN A 82 23.04 -31.81 7.23
CA ASN A 82 23.53 -30.41 7.18
C ASN A 82 23.02 -29.53 6.03
N LEU A 83 21.75 -29.64 5.64
CA LEU A 83 21.12 -28.55 4.90
C LEU A 83 21.20 -27.25 5.72
N GLN A 84 21.57 -26.17 5.05
CA GLN A 84 21.55 -24.83 5.61
C GLN A 84 20.53 -23.99 4.84
N ALA A 85 19.79 -23.17 5.59
CA ALA A 85 18.78 -22.29 5.03
C ALA A 85 19.19 -20.83 5.08
N LYS A 86 18.77 -20.09 4.05
CA LYS A 86 18.81 -18.63 4.01
C LYS A 86 17.45 -18.11 3.60
N ILE A 87 16.97 -17.04 4.25
CA ILE A 87 15.59 -16.54 4.06
C ILE A 87 15.61 -15.07 3.68
N PHE A 88 14.86 -14.72 2.63
CA PHE A 88 14.78 -13.36 2.10
C PHE A 88 13.33 -12.95 1.81
N GLY A 89 13.03 -11.65 1.84
CA GLY A 89 11.72 -11.09 1.46
C GLY A 89 10.78 -10.77 2.63
N GLY A 90 9.47 -10.76 2.39
CA GLY A 90 8.47 -10.43 3.40
C GLY A 90 8.38 -8.93 3.72
N ALA A 91 8.79 -8.06 2.80
CA ALA A 91 8.67 -6.62 2.93
C ALA A 91 7.21 -6.14 2.81
N SER A 92 6.85 -5.12 3.59
CA SER A 92 5.57 -4.43 3.49
C SER A 92 5.68 -3.31 2.45
N VAL A 93 5.39 -3.62 1.18
CA VAL A 93 5.45 -2.64 0.08
C VAL A 93 4.17 -1.80 0.05
N VAL A 94 4.30 -0.47 0.02
CA VAL A 94 3.18 0.48 -0.06
C VAL A 94 2.59 0.46 -1.47
N GLY A 95 1.27 0.33 -1.59
CA GLY A 95 0.53 0.36 -2.87
C GLY A 95 -0.37 -0.84 -3.13
N HIS A 96 -0.20 -1.95 -2.42
CA HIS A 96 -1.16 -3.05 -2.41
C HIS A 96 -2.26 -2.79 -1.36
N LEU A 97 -3.23 -1.96 -1.74
CA LEU A 97 -4.52 -1.83 -1.06
C LEU A 97 -5.31 -3.13 -1.26
N SER A 98 -5.28 -4.03 -0.29
CA SER A 98 -6.29 -5.08 -0.04
C SER A 98 -5.95 -5.83 1.25
N SER A 99 -6.68 -5.54 2.33
CA SER A 99 -7.18 -6.52 3.33
C SER A 99 -6.24 -7.61 3.91
N GLY A 100 -4.93 -7.39 3.92
CA GLY A 100 -3.95 -8.39 4.38
C GLY A 100 -2.85 -7.73 5.21
N MET A 101 -3.22 -7.02 6.26
CA MET A 101 -2.27 -6.53 7.26
C MET A 101 -1.44 -7.75 7.71
N ASP A 102 -0.13 -7.73 7.45
CA ASP A 102 0.85 -8.78 7.77
C ASP A 102 1.01 -10.03 6.87
N ILE A 103 0.62 -10.04 5.59
CA ILE A 103 0.97 -11.17 4.69
C ILE A 103 2.50 -11.45 4.70
N GLY A 104 3.33 -10.41 4.61
CA GLY A 104 4.79 -10.55 4.67
C GLY A 104 5.28 -11.18 5.97
N LYS A 105 4.79 -10.72 7.13
CA LYS A 105 5.14 -11.32 8.42
C LYS A 105 4.67 -12.76 8.54
N ARG A 106 3.46 -13.09 8.06
CA ARG A 106 2.93 -14.46 8.07
C ARG A 106 3.76 -15.40 7.20
N ASN A 107 4.19 -14.95 6.02
CA ASN A 107 5.08 -15.71 5.15
C ASN A 107 6.43 -16.00 5.83
N ILE A 108 7.00 -14.99 6.50
CA ILE A 108 8.24 -15.14 7.27
C ILE A 108 8.04 -16.18 8.38
N THR A 109 6.98 -16.06 9.18
CA THR A 109 6.66 -17.00 10.26
C THR A 109 6.51 -18.42 9.74
N MET A 110 5.86 -18.61 8.59
CA MET A 110 5.73 -19.92 7.96
C MET A 110 7.07 -20.54 7.60
N ALA A 111 7.96 -19.79 6.92
CA ALA A 111 9.28 -20.30 6.57
C ALA A 111 10.09 -20.70 7.82
N LEU A 112 10.05 -19.88 8.88
CA LEU A 112 10.73 -20.18 10.14
C LEU A 112 10.18 -21.45 10.80
N LYS A 113 8.85 -21.60 10.83
CA LYS A 113 8.18 -22.76 11.42
C LYS A 113 8.64 -24.06 10.75
N ILE A 114 8.56 -24.15 9.42
CA ILE A 114 8.92 -25.36 8.66
C ILE A 114 10.40 -25.71 8.82
N LEU A 115 11.28 -24.71 8.74
CA LEU A 115 12.73 -24.94 8.87
C LEU A 115 13.11 -25.43 10.26
N ASN A 116 12.46 -24.91 11.31
CA ASN A 116 12.63 -25.39 12.68
C ASN A 116 12.11 -26.82 12.87
N GLU A 117 10.90 -27.11 12.37
CA GLU A 117 10.31 -28.47 12.42
C GLU A 117 11.19 -29.51 11.70
N ARG A 118 11.79 -29.13 10.57
CA ARG A 118 12.70 -29.96 9.80
C ARG A 118 14.15 -29.95 10.32
N LYS A 119 14.42 -29.22 11.42
CA LYS A 119 15.75 -29.08 12.06
C LYS A 119 16.84 -28.58 11.11
N ILE A 120 16.49 -27.66 10.19
CA ILE A 120 17.41 -27.05 9.23
C ILE A 120 17.96 -25.75 9.81
N LYS A 121 19.28 -25.64 9.93
CA LYS A 121 19.94 -24.45 10.47
C LYS A 121 19.78 -23.25 9.53
N ILE A 122 19.24 -22.15 10.04
CA ILE A 122 19.17 -20.88 9.31
C ILE A 122 20.49 -20.12 9.53
N VAL A 123 21.27 -19.91 8.47
CA VAL A 123 22.59 -19.26 8.55
C VAL A 123 22.60 -17.81 8.06
N GLN A 124 21.56 -17.38 7.34
CA GLN A 124 21.42 -16.00 6.90
C GLN A 124 19.94 -15.63 6.78
N ARG A 125 19.59 -14.40 7.16
CA ARG A 125 18.23 -13.90 7.02
C ARG A 125 18.22 -12.40 6.71
N LYS A 126 17.47 -11.98 5.70
CA LYS A 126 17.15 -10.58 5.41
C LYS A 126 15.68 -10.49 5.04
N THR A 127 14.84 -10.33 6.06
CA THR A 127 13.38 -10.34 5.91
C THR A 127 12.73 -9.10 6.49
N GLY A 128 11.53 -8.76 6.03
CA GLY A 128 10.79 -7.58 6.49
C GLY A 128 11.24 -6.29 5.80
N GLY A 129 10.99 -5.16 6.44
CA GLY A 129 11.25 -3.83 5.88
C GLY A 129 10.12 -3.34 4.97
N ASN A 130 10.37 -2.22 4.29
CA ASN A 130 9.42 -1.51 3.42
C ASN A 130 9.90 -1.38 1.97
N VAL A 131 10.96 -2.11 1.61
CA VAL A 131 11.58 -2.11 0.28
C VAL A 131 11.66 -3.55 -0.19
N GLY A 132 11.17 -3.83 -1.39
CA GLY A 132 11.39 -5.13 -2.02
C GLY A 132 12.84 -5.30 -2.46
N MET A 133 13.27 -6.53 -2.76
CA MET A 133 14.65 -6.82 -3.16
C MET A 133 14.70 -7.83 -4.29
N LYS A 134 15.73 -7.74 -5.12
CA LYS A 134 16.14 -8.81 -6.04
C LYS A 134 17.26 -9.60 -5.38
N ILE A 135 17.13 -10.94 -5.38
CA ILE A 135 18.18 -11.83 -4.87
C ILE A 135 18.75 -12.68 -5.99
N PHE A 136 20.03 -13.05 -5.85
CA PHE A 136 20.78 -13.93 -6.73
C PHE A 136 21.48 -14.98 -5.86
N PHE A 137 20.95 -16.18 -5.85
CA PHE A 137 21.44 -17.30 -5.05
C PHE A 137 22.33 -18.22 -5.88
N ASP A 138 23.56 -18.41 -5.43
CA ASP A 138 24.48 -19.37 -6.01
C ASP A 138 24.23 -20.76 -5.42
N ASN A 139 23.73 -21.68 -6.23
CA ASN A 139 23.32 -23.00 -5.75
C ASN A 139 24.51 -23.89 -5.33
N THR A 140 25.74 -23.54 -5.69
CA THR A 140 26.93 -24.32 -5.38
C THR A 140 27.69 -23.83 -4.16
N THR A 141 27.78 -22.50 -3.98
CA THR A 141 28.49 -21.90 -2.84
C THR A 141 27.54 -21.57 -1.68
N GLY A 142 26.23 -21.50 -1.96
CA GLY A 142 25.24 -21.03 -1.02
C GLY A 142 25.20 -19.50 -0.87
N GLU A 143 26.05 -18.75 -1.57
CA GLU A 143 26.11 -17.29 -1.49
C GLU A 143 24.85 -16.63 -2.05
N VAL A 144 24.50 -15.47 -1.49
CA VAL A 144 23.36 -14.68 -1.95
C VAL A 144 23.77 -13.22 -2.11
N GLU A 145 23.77 -12.75 -3.35
CA GLU A 145 23.82 -11.32 -3.66
C GLU A 145 22.39 -10.74 -3.61
N LYS A 146 22.23 -9.53 -3.06
CA LYS A 146 20.93 -8.86 -2.94
C LYS A 146 21.03 -7.42 -3.44
N LYS A 147 19.99 -6.96 -4.13
CA LYS A 147 19.84 -5.57 -4.59
C LYS A 147 18.47 -5.06 -4.17
N ASP A 148 18.44 -4.05 -3.32
CA ASP A 148 17.19 -3.40 -2.95
C ASP A 148 16.56 -2.74 -4.19
N ILE A 149 15.25 -2.88 -4.33
CA ILE A 149 14.51 -2.19 -5.38
C ILE A 149 14.48 -0.71 -5.02
N GLN A 150 14.91 0.16 -5.93
CA GLN A 150 14.75 1.59 -5.73
C GLN A 150 13.27 1.92 -5.56
N LYS A 151 12.91 2.55 -4.44
CA LYS A 151 11.56 3.08 -4.24
C LYS A 151 11.30 4.12 -5.31
N SER A 152 10.14 4.03 -5.96
CA SER A 152 9.71 5.10 -6.86
C SER A 152 9.57 6.41 -6.08
N ASP A 153 9.78 7.55 -6.77
CA ASP A 153 9.61 8.89 -6.19
C ASP A 153 8.25 9.06 -5.51
N LEU A 154 7.21 8.41 -6.04
CA LEU A 154 5.88 8.41 -5.47
C LEU A 154 5.84 7.74 -4.09
N THR A 155 6.49 6.60 -3.93
CA THR A 155 6.56 5.87 -2.65
C THR A 155 7.31 6.66 -1.60
N LEU A 156 8.42 7.31 -1.98
CA LEU A 156 9.18 8.17 -1.08
C LEU A 156 8.34 9.37 -0.59
N LYS A 157 7.65 10.05 -1.52
CA LYS A 157 6.75 11.17 -1.18
C LYS A 157 5.59 10.72 -0.27
N LEU A 158 5.05 9.53 -0.46
CA LEU A 158 3.97 8.99 0.39
C LEU A 158 4.46 8.73 1.82
N GLU A 159 5.66 8.17 1.97
CA GLU A 159 6.26 7.91 3.29
C GLU A 159 6.58 9.21 4.03
N GLU A 160 7.16 10.19 3.34
CA GLU A 160 7.43 11.51 3.90
C GLU A 160 6.14 12.20 4.35
N LYS A 161 5.08 12.19 3.52
CA LYS A 161 3.78 12.74 3.88
C LYS A 161 3.17 12.06 5.10
N LYS A 162 3.24 10.72 5.17
CA LYS A 162 2.76 9.96 6.34
C LYS A 162 3.56 10.30 7.60
N LYS A 163 4.88 10.45 7.49
CA LYS A 163 5.74 10.85 8.60
C LYS A 163 5.41 12.27 9.09
N ASN A 164 5.12 13.20 8.19
CA ASN A 164 4.72 14.56 8.52
C ASN A 164 3.32 14.66 9.17
N LEU A 165 2.46 13.67 8.92
CA LEU A 165 1.15 13.53 9.58
C LEU A 165 1.24 12.75 10.90
N ALA A 166 2.26 11.90 11.07
CA ALA A 166 2.41 11.09 12.27
C ALA A 166 2.66 11.99 13.49
N GLY A 167 1.79 11.89 14.50
CA GLY A 167 1.92 12.61 15.76
C GLY A 167 1.24 13.98 15.83
N ARG A 168 0.50 14.40 14.79
CA ARG A 168 -0.40 15.57 14.85
C ARG A 168 -1.78 15.25 14.31
N LYS A 169 -2.77 16.09 14.66
CA LYS A 169 -4.13 15.99 14.10
C LYS A 169 -4.15 16.40 12.64
N ILE A 170 -5.01 15.78 11.84
CA ILE A 170 -5.25 16.11 10.45
C ILE A 170 -6.08 17.39 10.39
N ARG A 171 -5.47 18.44 9.85
CA ARG A 171 -6.05 19.78 9.80
C ARG A 171 -7.04 19.86 8.64
N THR A 172 -8.32 19.97 8.95
CA THR A 172 -9.41 19.89 7.98
C THR A 172 -10.16 21.21 7.90
N LEU A 173 -10.33 21.75 6.70
CA LEU A 173 -11.18 22.90 6.41
C LEU A 173 -12.51 22.42 5.83
N ILE A 174 -13.63 22.90 6.38
CA ILE A 174 -14.97 22.57 5.89
C ILE A 174 -15.49 23.70 5.01
N VAL A 175 -15.92 23.41 3.79
CA VAL A 175 -16.45 24.40 2.83
C VAL A 175 -17.84 23.96 2.38
N ASP A 176 -18.87 24.69 2.84
CA ASP A 176 -20.28 24.42 2.56
C ASP A 176 -21.09 25.69 2.83
N ASP A 177 -22.03 26.08 1.98
CA ASP A 177 -22.81 27.30 2.14
C ASP A 177 -23.87 27.18 3.26
N SER A 178 -24.26 25.96 3.62
CA SER A 178 -25.25 25.72 4.67
C SER A 178 -24.64 25.73 6.07
N PRO A 179 -25.01 26.69 6.94
CA PRO A 179 -24.49 26.74 8.32
C PRO A 179 -24.88 25.48 9.12
N THR A 180 -26.04 24.89 8.82
CA THR A 180 -26.51 23.64 9.42
C THR A 180 -25.58 22.48 9.07
N VAL A 181 -25.21 22.34 7.80
CA VAL A 181 -24.29 21.28 7.35
C VAL A 181 -22.93 21.45 7.98
N ARG A 182 -22.37 22.68 7.97
CA ARG A 182 -21.09 22.95 8.62
C ARG A 182 -21.11 22.58 10.10
N GLY A 183 -22.17 22.95 10.82
CA GLY A 183 -22.37 22.59 12.22
C GLY A 183 -22.41 21.07 12.48
N ILE A 184 -23.08 20.29 11.61
CA ILE A 184 -23.12 18.83 11.71
C ILE A 184 -21.73 18.23 11.44
N LEU A 185 -21.10 18.62 10.34
CA LEU A 185 -19.77 18.12 9.96
C LEU A 185 -18.73 18.44 11.04
N ARG A 186 -18.70 19.69 11.53
CA ARG A 186 -17.81 20.13 12.60
C ARG A 186 -17.99 19.27 13.85
N LYS A 187 -19.23 19.09 14.32
CA LYS A 187 -19.53 18.27 15.50
C LYS A 187 -19.10 16.81 15.30
N ALA A 188 -19.36 16.23 14.12
CA ALA A 188 -19.02 14.85 13.84
C ALA A 188 -17.50 14.63 13.82
N LEU A 189 -16.77 15.52 13.13
CA LEU A 189 -15.33 15.42 12.98
C LEU A 189 -14.58 15.73 14.27
N SER A 190 -15.10 16.64 15.11
CA SER A 190 -14.49 16.98 16.40
C SER A 190 -14.49 15.82 17.40
N LEU A 191 -15.32 14.79 17.18
CA LEU A 191 -15.34 13.57 17.99
C LEU A 191 -14.21 12.59 17.62
N ASP A 192 -13.53 12.77 16.49
CA ASP A 192 -12.38 11.94 16.10
C ASP A 192 -11.07 12.57 16.62
N PRO A 193 -10.31 11.87 17.48
CA PRO A 193 -9.12 12.45 18.10
C PRO A 193 -7.97 12.72 17.12
N GLU A 194 -8.00 12.11 15.93
CA GLU A 194 -6.98 12.29 14.90
C GLU A 194 -7.29 13.45 13.94
N ILE A 195 -8.46 14.10 14.06
CA ILE A 195 -8.89 15.17 13.16
C ILE A 195 -9.04 16.47 13.94
N GLU A 196 -8.63 17.58 13.33
CA GLU A 196 -8.85 18.93 13.81
C GLU A 196 -9.56 19.72 12.73
N VAL A 197 -10.78 20.21 13.02
CA VAL A 197 -11.46 21.16 12.14
C VAL A 197 -10.87 22.53 12.42
N ILE A 198 -10.00 23.00 11.53
CA ILE A 198 -9.24 24.23 11.74
C ILE A 198 -10.05 25.49 11.47
N ASP A 199 -11.01 25.41 10.53
CA ASP A 199 -11.92 26.50 10.19
C ASP A 199 -13.06 25.97 9.29
N GLU A 200 -13.97 26.88 8.95
CA GLU A 200 -15.16 26.68 8.11
C GLU A 200 -15.25 27.80 7.07
N ALA A 201 -15.75 27.56 5.87
CA ALA A 201 -16.00 28.59 4.87
C ALA A 201 -17.38 28.42 4.24
N GLU A 202 -18.06 29.52 3.96
CA GLU A 202 -19.39 29.51 3.33
C GLU A 202 -19.33 29.63 1.80
N ASP A 203 -18.20 30.09 1.25
CA ASP A 203 -18.00 30.20 -0.19
C ASP A 203 -16.54 29.98 -0.62
N ALA A 204 -16.33 29.93 -1.94
CA ALA A 204 -15.03 29.69 -2.55
C ALA A 204 -13.98 30.78 -2.28
N TYR A 205 -14.39 32.03 -2.05
CA TYR A 205 -13.47 33.15 -1.81
C TYR A 205 -12.93 33.13 -0.39
N GLU A 206 -13.81 32.88 0.58
CA GLU A 206 -13.41 32.63 1.96
C GLU A 206 -12.54 31.38 2.07
N ALA A 207 -12.96 30.29 1.42
CA ALA A 207 -12.20 29.04 1.39
C ALA A 207 -10.79 29.24 0.83
N ARG A 208 -10.65 29.99 -0.28
CA ARG A 208 -9.33 30.33 -0.85
C ARG A 208 -8.44 31.07 0.16
N SER A 209 -8.99 32.08 0.83
CA SER A 209 -8.23 32.90 1.78
C SER A 209 -7.73 32.05 2.94
N LYS A 210 -8.62 31.22 3.50
CA LYS A 210 -8.31 30.28 4.60
C LYS A 210 -7.35 29.17 4.18
N ILE A 211 -7.42 28.68 2.95
CA ILE A 211 -6.44 27.70 2.44
C ILE A 211 -5.03 28.30 2.45
N LEU A 212 -4.87 29.53 1.98
CA LEU A 212 -3.57 30.20 1.92
C LEU A 212 -3.03 30.56 3.30
N GLU A 213 -3.90 30.99 4.22
CA GLU A 213 -3.52 31.37 5.58
C GLU A 213 -3.23 30.14 6.46
N LEU A 214 -4.14 29.17 6.43
CA LEU A 214 -4.14 28.06 7.38
C LEU A 214 -3.42 26.83 6.83
N ASN A 215 -3.25 26.66 5.52
CA ASN A 215 -2.60 25.49 4.90
C ASN A 215 -3.18 24.14 5.40
N PRO A 216 -4.46 23.83 5.11
CA PRO A 216 -5.11 22.59 5.55
C PRO A 216 -4.51 21.34 4.91
N ASP A 217 -4.55 20.22 5.63
CA ASP A 217 -4.16 18.90 5.12
C ASP A 217 -5.24 18.31 4.19
N VAL A 218 -6.52 18.59 4.46
CA VAL A 218 -7.69 18.15 3.69
C VAL A 218 -8.75 19.24 3.67
N VAL A 219 -9.46 19.37 2.55
CA VAL A 219 -10.66 20.20 2.43
C VAL A 219 -11.88 19.32 2.16
N THR A 220 -12.97 19.52 2.89
CA THR A 220 -14.29 19.03 2.47
C THR A 220 -15.00 20.14 1.71
N LEU A 221 -15.60 19.83 0.55
CA LEU A 221 -16.13 20.85 -0.36
C LEU A 221 -17.53 20.48 -0.86
N ASP A 222 -18.51 21.36 -0.69
CA ASP A 222 -19.77 21.27 -1.42
C ASP A 222 -19.62 21.74 -2.87
N ILE A 223 -20.42 21.17 -3.77
CA ILE A 223 -20.51 21.60 -5.17
C ILE A 223 -21.43 22.81 -5.29
N ILE A 224 -22.58 22.79 -4.63
CA ILE A 224 -23.56 23.87 -4.72
C ILE A 224 -23.16 24.93 -3.70
N MET A 225 -22.70 26.07 -4.19
CA MET A 225 -22.32 27.21 -3.37
C MET A 225 -22.59 28.51 -4.13
N PRO A 226 -22.86 29.63 -3.44
CA PRO A 226 -23.07 30.92 -4.07
C PRO A 226 -21.77 31.44 -4.72
N LYS A 227 -21.94 32.37 -5.68
CA LYS A 227 -20.87 33.06 -6.42
C LYS A 227 -20.06 32.12 -7.33
N LEU A 228 -19.25 31.22 -6.77
CA LEU A 228 -18.43 30.26 -7.52
C LEU A 228 -18.71 28.85 -7.01
N ASP A 229 -19.21 28.00 -7.90
CA ASP A 229 -19.53 26.61 -7.55
C ASP A 229 -18.26 25.81 -7.18
N GLY A 230 -18.45 24.76 -6.38
CA GLY A 230 -17.35 23.95 -5.86
C GLY A 230 -16.55 23.23 -6.94
N VAL A 231 -17.15 22.89 -8.08
CA VAL A 231 -16.42 22.25 -9.18
C VAL A 231 -15.48 23.26 -9.83
N SER A 232 -15.98 24.45 -10.16
CA SER A 232 -15.16 25.54 -10.70
C SER A 232 -14.07 25.99 -9.72
N PHE A 233 -14.36 26.01 -8.43
CA PHE A 233 -13.38 26.27 -7.38
C PHE A 233 -12.29 25.18 -7.34
N LEU A 234 -12.68 23.91 -7.30
CA LEU A 234 -11.77 22.77 -7.29
C LEU A 234 -10.82 22.79 -8.49
N LYS A 235 -11.32 23.13 -9.69
CA LYS A 235 -10.48 23.28 -10.89
C LYS A 235 -9.33 24.27 -10.67
N LYS A 236 -9.66 25.47 -10.19
CA LYS A 236 -8.67 26.53 -9.91
C LYS A 236 -7.71 26.08 -8.81
N LEU A 237 -8.23 25.46 -7.75
CA LEU A 237 -7.44 24.96 -6.64
C LEU A 237 -6.39 23.94 -7.10
N MET A 238 -6.80 22.95 -7.91
CA MET A 238 -5.88 21.91 -8.40
C MET A 238 -4.81 22.42 -9.36
N ILE A 239 -5.03 23.56 -10.02
CA ILE A 239 -4.03 24.23 -10.87
C ILE A 239 -3.04 25.03 -10.03
N TYR A 240 -3.54 25.87 -9.11
CA TYR A 240 -2.70 26.86 -8.42
C TYR A 240 -2.14 26.37 -7.09
N HIS A 241 -2.91 25.58 -6.33
CA HIS A 241 -2.55 25.11 -5.00
C HIS A 241 -3.16 23.72 -4.71
N PRO A 242 -2.68 22.65 -5.39
CA PRO A 242 -3.27 21.33 -5.28
C PRO A 242 -3.13 20.77 -3.87
N LEU A 243 -4.27 20.43 -3.25
CA LEU A 243 -4.35 19.77 -1.96
C LEU A 243 -5.48 18.72 -1.96
N PRO A 244 -5.48 17.75 -1.03
CA PRO A 244 -6.53 16.74 -0.96
C PRO A 244 -7.93 17.34 -0.72
N VAL A 245 -8.84 17.15 -1.68
CA VAL A 245 -10.24 17.58 -1.55
C VAL A 245 -11.17 16.38 -1.57
N ILE A 246 -12.08 16.31 -0.60
CA ILE A 246 -13.22 15.39 -0.59
C ILE A 246 -14.47 16.21 -0.89
N ILE A 247 -15.21 15.82 -1.93
CA ILE A 247 -16.50 16.47 -2.19
C ILE A 247 -17.56 15.86 -1.29
N VAL A 248 -18.38 16.71 -0.68
CA VAL A 248 -19.55 16.32 0.12
C VAL A 248 -20.74 17.10 -0.40
N SER A 249 -21.58 16.48 -1.24
CA SER A 249 -22.67 17.21 -1.92
C SER A 249 -23.91 16.37 -2.14
N SER A 250 -25.09 17.00 -2.21
CA SER A 250 -26.38 16.35 -2.50
C SER A 250 -26.58 16.05 -4.00
N VAL A 251 -25.79 16.65 -4.89
CA VAL A 251 -25.84 16.42 -6.34
C VAL A 251 -24.77 15.44 -6.84
N ALA A 252 -24.12 14.74 -5.91
CA ALA A 252 -23.00 13.84 -6.18
C ALA A 252 -23.40 12.35 -6.19
N GLN A 253 -24.65 12.06 -6.55
CA GLN A 253 -25.23 10.72 -6.62
C GLN A 253 -24.36 9.76 -7.46
N LYS A 254 -24.38 8.48 -7.08
CA LYS A 254 -23.61 7.42 -7.76
C LYS A 254 -23.98 7.34 -9.24
N GLY A 255 -22.96 7.37 -10.10
CA GLY A 255 -23.12 7.31 -11.56
C GLY A 255 -23.42 8.66 -12.23
N SER A 256 -23.57 9.75 -11.48
CA SER A 256 -23.79 11.07 -12.07
C SER A 256 -22.57 11.57 -12.87
N LYS A 257 -22.83 12.28 -13.98
CA LYS A 257 -21.79 12.98 -14.76
C LYS A 257 -20.97 13.93 -13.89
N MET A 258 -21.60 14.53 -12.88
CA MET A 258 -20.96 15.45 -11.94
C MET A 258 -19.88 14.75 -11.11
N ARG A 259 -20.19 13.55 -10.59
CA ARG A 259 -19.24 12.75 -9.82
C ARG A 259 -18.01 12.35 -10.64
N LEU A 260 -18.21 11.91 -11.88
CA LEU A 260 -17.11 11.60 -12.79
C LEU A 260 -16.25 12.83 -13.07
N ARG A 261 -16.89 13.95 -13.42
CA ARG A 261 -16.20 15.22 -13.70
C ARG A 261 -15.35 15.68 -12.53
N ALA A 262 -15.88 15.62 -11.31
CA ALA A 262 -15.15 16.10 -10.15
C ALA A 262 -13.94 15.21 -9.78
N HIS A 263 -14.07 13.90 -9.99
CA HIS A 263 -12.95 12.96 -9.89
C HIS A 263 -11.87 13.29 -10.94
N ASP A 264 -12.26 13.53 -12.19
CA ASP A 264 -11.32 13.86 -13.27
C ASP A 264 -10.55 15.15 -13.02
N ILE A 265 -11.20 16.15 -12.42
CA ILE A 265 -10.54 17.41 -12.02
C ILE A 265 -9.48 17.16 -10.94
N GLY A 266 -9.72 16.23 -10.01
CA GLY A 266 -8.75 15.83 -8.99
C GLY A 266 -9.30 15.71 -7.58
N ALA A 267 -10.62 15.62 -7.38
CA ALA A 267 -11.18 15.25 -6.09
C ALA A 267 -10.66 13.86 -5.70
N VAL A 268 -10.21 13.72 -4.46
CA VAL A 268 -9.67 12.45 -3.92
C VAL A 268 -10.78 11.45 -3.66
N ASP A 269 -11.93 11.94 -3.17
CA ASP A 269 -13.13 11.16 -3.02
C ASP A 269 -14.37 12.07 -3.10
N ILE A 270 -15.52 11.44 -3.27
CA ILE A 270 -16.80 12.12 -3.44
C ILE A 270 -17.84 11.37 -2.62
N LEU A 271 -18.57 12.09 -1.77
CA LEU A 271 -19.57 11.57 -0.86
C LEU A 271 -20.90 12.28 -1.11
N ASP A 272 -21.96 11.49 -1.18
CA ASP A 272 -23.31 12.01 -1.20
C ASP A 272 -23.76 12.38 0.23
N LYS A 273 -24.38 13.55 0.41
CA LYS A 273 -24.93 13.97 1.71
C LYS A 273 -26.01 12.99 2.21
N GLU A 274 -26.74 12.33 1.31
CA GLU A 274 -27.70 11.27 1.64
C GLU A 274 -27.00 9.98 2.10
N ASP A 275 -25.92 9.56 1.43
CA ASP A 275 -25.12 8.40 1.81
C ASP A 275 -24.52 8.58 3.23
N LEU A 276 -24.18 9.81 3.59
CA LEU A 276 -23.72 10.17 4.94
C LEU A 276 -24.84 10.18 5.98
N LYS A 277 -26.10 10.05 5.57
CA LYS A 277 -27.28 10.21 6.42
C LYS A 277 -27.17 11.45 7.31
N LEU A 278 -26.74 12.56 6.69
CA LEU A 278 -26.23 13.74 7.38
C LEU A 278 -27.17 14.26 8.48
N TYR A 279 -28.48 14.20 8.24
CA TYR A 279 -29.51 14.68 9.16
C TYR A 279 -30.05 13.61 10.13
N GLN A 280 -29.70 12.33 9.95
CA GLN A 280 -30.27 11.23 10.74
C GLN A 280 -29.33 10.71 11.84
N GLY A 281 -28.02 11.00 11.78
CA GLY A 281 -27.11 10.57 12.85
C GLY A 281 -25.65 10.98 12.68
N LEU A 282 -25.13 11.67 13.70
CA LEU A 282 -23.75 12.17 13.78
C LEU A 282 -22.70 11.04 13.68
N GLU A 283 -23.04 9.85 14.17
CA GLU A 283 -22.13 8.72 14.23
C GLU A 283 -21.78 8.14 12.85
N THR A 284 -22.74 8.15 11.91
CA THR A 284 -22.50 7.70 10.53
C THR A 284 -21.56 8.66 9.83
N VAL A 285 -21.82 9.96 9.95
CA VAL A 285 -20.96 11.02 9.42
C VAL A 285 -19.55 10.87 9.98
N ARG A 286 -19.41 10.73 11.31
CA ARG A 286 -18.13 10.53 11.97
C ARG A 286 -17.40 9.33 11.40
N LYS A 287 -18.01 8.14 11.37
CA LYS A 287 -17.36 6.91 10.91
C LYS A 287 -16.91 6.99 9.45
N VAL A 288 -17.81 7.41 8.57
CA VAL A 288 -17.56 7.42 7.12
C VAL A 288 -16.61 8.54 6.75
N LEU A 289 -16.95 9.79 7.10
CA LEU A 289 -16.17 10.95 6.68
C LEU A 289 -14.79 10.99 7.33
N SER A 290 -14.64 10.64 8.60
CA SER A 290 -13.33 10.62 9.26
C SER A 290 -12.39 9.61 8.62
N ALA A 291 -12.89 8.42 8.27
CA ALA A 291 -12.09 7.43 7.55
C ALA A 291 -11.64 7.96 6.18
N LYS A 292 -12.53 8.64 5.44
CA LYS A 292 -12.19 9.24 4.14
C LYS A 292 -11.18 10.39 4.27
N ILE A 293 -11.30 11.24 5.29
CA ILE A 293 -10.34 12.31 5.58
C ILE A 293 -8.96 11.73 5.88
N LYS A 294 -8.87 10.70 6.74
CA LYS A 294 -7.60 10.02 7.05
C LYS A 294 -6.94 9.44 5.80
N MET A 295 -7.73 8.83 4.93
CA MET A 295 -7.24 8.35 3.64
C MET A 295 -6.75 9.50 2.75
N ALA A 296 -7.56 10.56 2.59
CA ALA A 296 -7.26 11.68 1.72
C ALA A 296 -6.03 12.47 2.19
N ALA A 297 -5.84 12.65 3.50
CA ALA A 297 -4.67 13.33 4.06
C ALA A 297 -3.35 12.69 3.59
N THR A 298 -3.33 11.36 3.44
CA THR A 298 -2.13 10.62 2.98
C THR A 298 -1.98 10.55 1.45
N SER A 299 -2.96 11.04 0.69
CA SER A 299 -2.94 10.98 -0.78
C SER A 299 -1.94 11.98 -1.38
N ILE A 300 -1.34 11.64 -2.52
CA ILE A 300 -0.58 12.59 -3.34
C ILE A 300 -1.51 13.06 -4.45
N VAL A 301 -1.92 14.33 -4.38
CA VAL A 301 -2.66 14.98 -5.45
C VAL A 301 -1.68 15.52 -6.50
N LYS A 302 -2.03 15.36 -7.78
CA LYS A 302 -1.24 15.90 -8.88
C LYS A 302 -1.69 17.31 -9.21
N LYS A 303 -0.73 18.23 -9.34
CA LYS A 303 -0.98 19.55 -9.92
C LYS A 303 -1.53 19.36 -11.34
N ARG A 304 -2.65 20.02 -11.64
CA ARG A 304 -3.26 20.01 -12.98
C ARG A 304 -2.75 21.18 -13.79
N LYS A 305 -2.62 21.00 -15.11
CA LYS A 305 -2.38 22.09 -16.05
C LYS A 305 -3.72 22.66 -16.53
N VAL A 306 -3.70 23.89 -17.02
CA VAL A 306 -4.89 24.54 -17.62
C VAL A 306 -5.45 23.70 -18.78
N GLU A 307 -4.57 23.06 -19.54
CA GLU A 307 -4.89 22.15 -20.65
C GLU A 307 -5.65 20.88 -20.22
N ASP A 308 -5.47 20.42 -18.98
CA ASP A 308 -5.98 19.12 -18.51
C ASP A 308 -7.49 19.14 -18.18
N ILE A 309 -8.15 20.31 -18.14
CA ILE A 309 -9.45 20.46 -17.45
C ILE A 309 -10.59 20.99 -18.35
N GLY A 310 -10.35 21.13 -19.66
CA GLY A 310 -11.30 21.65 -20.65
C GLY A 310 -11.64 23.14 -20.43
N HIS A 311 -12.00 23.84 -21.51
CA HIS A 311 -12.12 25.31 -21.57
C HIS A 311 -12.98 25.93 -20.44
N ILE A 312 -12.56 27.15 -20.07
CA ILE A 312 -13.11 28.09 -19.08
C ILE A 312 -14.53 28.49 -19.45
#